data_AF-A0A345ZN63-F1
#
_entry.id   AF-A0A345ZN63-F1
#
_cell.length_a   1.000
_cell.length_b   1.000
_cell.length_c   1.000
_cell.angle_alpha   90.00
_cell.angle_beta   90.00
_cell.angle_gamma   90.00
#
_symmetry.space_group_name_H-M   'P 1'
#
loop_
_entity.id
_entity.type
_entity.pdbx_description
1 polymer ?
#
loop_
_entity_poly.entity_id
_entity_poly.type
_entity_poly.pdbx_seq_one_letter_code
_entity_poly.pdbx_strand_id
1 'polypeptide(L)'
;MNLYEVVRWGNESDDPVTGGGNGPDTCFLVRASSVDEAAALVDRELARMPSEFVEPWAHVVSLLGTELSTQSDARILRGPYIQHAYGYGWTGWSRNAPGEPWEDTGRRG
;
A
#
# COMPACT_ATOMS: atom_id res chain seq x y z
N MET A 1 9.64 -13.73 -6.48
CA MET A 1 8.96 -12.42 -6.62
C MET A 1 9.50 -11.47 -5.57
N ASN A 2 9.00 -10.23 -5.51
CA ASN A 2 9.30 -9.31 -4.42
C ASN A 2 8.15 -9.26 -3.42
N LEU A 3 8.48 -8.90 -2.18
CA LEU A 3 7.52 -8.59 -1.13
C LEU A 3 7.41 -7.07 -1.01
N TYR A 4 6.17 -6.59 -1.04
CA TYR A 4 5.85 -5.17 -0.95
C TYR A 4 4.89 -4.93 0.21
N GLU A 5 5.10 -3.82 0.93
CA GLU A 5 4.03 -3.20 1.70
C GLU A 5 3.36 -2.16 0.81
N VAL A 6 2.04 -2.27 0.64
CA VAL A 6 1.24 -1.34 -0.16
C VAL A 6 0.28 -0.64 0.78
N VAL A 7 0.22 0.68 0.69
CA VAL A 7 -0.40 1.54 1.70
C VAL A 7 -1.35 2.51 1.04
N ARG A 8 -2.56 2.62 1.60
CA ARG A 8 -3.46 3.76 1.43
C ARG A 8 -3.38 4.63 2.68
N TRP A 9 -3.22 5.94 2.52
CA TRP A 9 -3.18 6.85 3.66
C TRP A 9 -4.50 6.85 4.42
N GLY A 10 -4.40 6.77 5.75
CA GLY A 10 -5.55 6.78 6.64
C GLY A 10 -6.41 5.51 6.61
N ASN A 11 -7.59 5.61 7.22
CA ASN A 11 -8.53 4.50 7.39
C ASN A 11 -10.01 4.94 7.34
N GLU A 12 -10.91 3.96 7.45
CA GLU A 12 -12.37 4.14 7.33
C GLU A 12 -13.06 4.74 8.56
N SER A 13 -12.33 5.07 9.63
CA SER A 13 -12.92 5.60 10.86
C SER A 13 -13.44 7.03 10.66
N ASP A 14 -14.62 7.30 11.22
CA ASP A 14 -15.25 8.62 11.28
C ASP A 14 -14.77 9.47 12.48
N ASP A 15 -13.83 8.95 13.27
CA ASP A 15 -13.25 9.67 14.40
C ASP A 15 -12.57 10.97 13.92
N PRO A 16 -12.96 12.14 14.44
CA PRO A 16 -12.50 13.42 13.91
C PRO A 16 -11.03 13.73 14.22
N VAL A 17 -10.38 12.95 15.09
CA VAL A 17 -9.00 13.17 15.53
C VAL A 17 -8.05 12.11 14.97
N THR A 18 -8.52 10.87 14.89
CA THR A 18 -7.72 9.66 14.62
C THR A 18 -8.29 8.80 13.49
N GLY A 19 -9.36 9.26 12.84
CA GLY A 19 -9.97 8.63 11.67
C GLY A 19 -9.65 9.33 10.36
N GLY A 20 -10.17 8.77 9.27
CA GLY A 20 -9.92 9.25 7.91
C GLY A 20 -8.42 9.37 7.59
N GLY A 21 -8.07 10.42 6.83
CA GLY A 21 -6.69 10.74 6.49
C GLY A 21 -5.78 11.15 7.67
N ASN A 22 -6.34 11.41 8.86
CA ASN A 22 -5.55 11.73 10.07
C ASN A 22 -5.22 10.48 10.89
N GLY A 23 -5.83 9.35 10.56
CA GLY A 23 -5.65 8.10 11.27
C GLY A 23 -4.46 7.26 10.80
N PRO A 24 -4.19 6.14 11.47
CA PRO A 24 -3.27 5.13 10.97
C PRO A 24 -3.68 4.62 9.58
N ASP A 25 -2.69 4.20 8.80
CA ASP A 25 -2.85 3.85 7.40
C ASP A 25 -3.47 2.47 7.20
N THR A 26 -4.05 2.27 6.02
CA THR A 26 -4.54 0.96 5.57
C THR A 26 -3.44 0.27 4.76
N CYS A 27 -2.88 -0.80 5.32
CA CYS A 27 -1.73 -1.50 4.77
C CYS A 27 -2.05 -2.92 4.27
N PHE A 28 -1.28 -3.36 3.29
CA PHE A 28 -1.34 -4.68 2.70
C PHE A 28 0.08 -5.23 2.50
N LEU A 29 0.26 -6.51 2.79
CA LEU A 29 1.47 -7.25 2.41
C LEU A 29 1.18 -7.98 1.10
N VAL A 30 1.98 -7.69 0.08
CA VAL A 30 1.75 -8.15 -1.29
C VAL A 30 2.99 -8.84 -1.82
N ARG A 31 2.77 -9.96 -2.51
CA ARG A 31 3.77 -10.56 -3.40
C ARG A 31 3.46 -10.14 -4.82
N ALA A 32 4.45 -9.58 -5.52
CA ALA A 32 4.32 -9.24 -6.93
C ALA A 32 5.70 -9.20 -7.62
N SER A 33 5.69 -9.11 -8.95
CA SER A 33 6.88 -8.91 -9.76
C SER A 33 7.30 -7.44 -9.88
N SER A 34 6.37 -6.51 -9.70
CA SER A 34 6.60 -5.08 -9.84
C SER A 34 5.75 -4.24 -8.87
N VAL A 35 6.11 -2.95 -8.76
CA VAL A 35 5.35 -1.94 -8.03
C VAL A 35 3.94 -1.80 -8.59
N ASP A 36 3.81 -1.71 -9.92
CA ASP A 36 2.52 -1.60 -10.60
C ASP A 36 1.61 -2.80 -10.36
N GLU A 37 2.16 -4.02 -10.42
CA GLU A 37 1.38 -5.23 -10.16
C GLU A 37 0.93 -5.31 -8.70
N ALA A 38 1.80 -4.93 -7.76
CA ALA A 38 1.46 -4.88 -6.33
C ALA A 38 0.33 -3.88 -6.06
N ALA A 39 0.43 -2.67 -6.61
CA ALA A 39 -0.57 -1.63 -6.45
C ALA A 39 -1.89 -2.00 -7.13
N ALA A 40 -1.86 -2.55 -8.35
CA ALA A 40 -3.07 -2.93 -9.07
C ALA A 40 -3.90 -4.01 -8.33
N LEU A 41 -3.23 -4.92 -7.62
CA LEU A 41 -3.92 -5.89 -6.75
C LEU A 41 -4.66 -5.19 -5.61
N VAL A 42 -4.03 -4.22 -4.96
CA VAL A 42 -4.60 -3.52 -3.81
C VAL A 42 -5.64 -2.49 -4.23
N ASP A 43 -5.42 -1.74 -5.30
CA ASP A 43 -6.40 -0.81 -5.87
C ASP A 43 -7.72 -1.53 -6.21
N ARG A 44 -7.63 -2.77 -6.73
CA ARG A 44 -8.82 -3.58 -7.02
C ARG A 44 -9.59 -3.96 -5.75
N GLU A 45 -8.90 -4.27 -4.66
CA GLU A 45 -9.56 -4.56 -3.39
C GLU A 45 -10.12 -3.28 -2.75
N LEU A 46 -9.39 -2.16 -2.77
CA LEU A 46 -9.85 -0.87 -2.25
C LEU A 46 -11.06 -0.34 -3.03
N ALA A 47 -11.10 -0.50 -4.36
CA ALA A 47 -12.25 -0.12 -5.18
C ALA A 47 -13.54 -0.88 -4.82
N ARG A 48 -13.44 -2.04 -4.16
CA ARG A 48 -14.60 -2.82 -3.65
C ARG A 48 -15.04 -2.38 -2.25
N MET A 49 -14.27 -1.52 -1.60
CA MET A 49 -14.50 -0.99 -0.26
C MET A 49 -14.50 0.54 -0.31
N PRO A 50 -15.49 1.16 -0.98
CA PRO A 50 -15.55 2.61 -1.11
C PRO A 50 -15.74 3.27 0.27
N SER A 51 -15.11 4.43 0.43
CA SER A 51 -15.10 5.22 1.65
C SER A 51 -15.48 6.66 1.37
N GLU A 52 -16.10 7.32 2.34
CA GLU A 52 -16.26 8.78 2.35
C GLU A 52 -15.07 9.49 3.02
N PHE A 53 -14.19 8.76 3.71
CA PHE A 53 -13.13 9.32 4.55
C PHE A 53 -11.74 9.21 3.93
N VAL A 54 -11.54 8.26 3.00
CA VAL A 54 -10.26 7.98 2.37
C VAL A 54 -10.42 7.58 0.91
N GLU A 55 -9.40 7.87 0.12
CA GLU A 55 -9.38 7.59 -1.30
C GLU A 55 -9.33 6.07 -1.60
N PRO A 56 -10.03 5.54 -2.62
CA PRO A 56 -10.13 4.09 -2.87
C PRO A 56 -8.93 3.51 -3.64
N TRP A 57 -7.71 4.02 -3.41
CA TRP A 57 -6.49 3.61 -4.10
C TRP A 57 -5.24 3.72 -3.21
N ALA A 58 -4.19 2.97 -3.58
CA ALA A 58 -2.92 2.92 -2.84
C ALA A 58 -2.01 4.11 -3.16
N HIS A 59 -1.48 4.76 -2.13
CA HIS A 59 -0.65 5.96 -2.24
C HIS A 59 0.85 5.64 -2.23
N VAL A 60 1.25 4.60 -1.50
CA VAL A 60 2.66 4.25 -1.29
C VAL A 60 2.87 2.76 -1.49
N VAL A 61 4.02 2.40 -2.07
CA VAL A 61 4.52 1.03 -2.17
C VAL A 61 5.95 0.99 -1.65
N SER A 62 6.26 0.07 -0.74
CA SER A 62 7.60 -0.11 -0.17
C SER A 62 8.13 -1.51 -0.48
N LEU A 63 9.36 -1.62 -0.97
CA LEU A 63 10.03 -2.91 -1.19
C LEU A 63 10.58 -3.45 0.14
N LEU A 64 10.01 -4.56 0.60
CA LEU A 64 10.41 -5.22 1.85
C LEU A 64 11.57 -6.21 1.63
N GLY A 65 11.65 -6.76 0.42
CA GLY A 65 12.72 -7.68 0.03
C GLY A 65 12.29 -8.68 -1.04
N THR A 66 13.14 -9.66 -1.26
CA THR A 66 12.91 -10.74 -2.23
C THR A 66 12.21 -11.91 -1.55
N GLU A 67 11.16 -12.43 -2.16
CA GLU A 67 10.54 -13.68 -1.74
C GLU A 67 11.36 -14.87 -2.26
N LEU A 68 11.65 -15.83 -1.37
CA LEU A 68 12.44 -17.03 -1.66
C LEU A 68 11.60 -18.28 -1.97
N SER A 69 10.28 -18.16 -1.97
CA SER A 69 9.40 -19.29 -2.27
C SER A 69 9.41 -19.62 -3.77
N THR A 70 9.01 -20.85 -4.13
CA THR A 70 8.84 -21.25 -5.53
C THR A 70 7.53 -20.77 -6.14
N GLN A 71 6.70 -20.05 -5.39
CA GLN A 71 5.43 -19.55 -5.89
C GLN A 71 5.66 -18.36 -6.83
N SER A 72 4.96 -18.38 -7.96
CA SER A 72 5.10 -17.39 -9.03
C SER A 72 3.85 -16.51 -9.21
N ASP A 73 2.82 -16.67 -8.38
CA ASP A 73 1.56 -15.98 -8.58
C ASP A 73 1.49 -14.71 -7.73
N ALA A 74 1.30 -13.55 -8.33
CA ALA A 74 1.12 -12.31 -7.59
C ALA A 74 -0.17 -12.34 -6.76
N ARG A 75 -0.11 -11.93 -5.48
CA ARG A 75 -1.26 -11.95 -4.57
C ARG A 75 -1.05 -11.07 -3.35
N ILE A 76 -2.16 -10.65 -2.76
CA ILE A 76 -2.19 -10.16 -1.39
C ILE A 76 -1.96 -11.34 -0.46
N LEU A 77 -0.93 -11.23 0.38
CA LEU A 77 -0.57 -12.23 1.39
C LEU A 77 -1.27 -11.95 2.73
N ARG A 78 -1.47 -10.67 3.04
CA ARG A 78 -2.17 -10.18 4.24
C ARG A 78 -2.74 -8.78 3.99
N GLY A 79 -3.90 -8.49 4.56
CA GLY A 79 -4.52 -7.15 4.51
C GLY A 79 -6.02 -7.23 4.18
N PRO A 80 -6.76 -6.12 4.37
CA PRO A 80 -6.30 -4.86 4.95
C PRO A 80 -5.96 -5.01 6.45
N TYR A 81 -4.91 -4.32 6.91
CA TYR A 81 -4.64 -4.12 8.33
C TYR A 81 -4.34 -2.64 8.60
N ILE A 82 -4.75 -2.15 9.78
CA ILE A 82 -4.56 -0.75 10.16
C ILE A 82 -3.29 -0.62 10.99
N GLN A 83 -2.35 0.19 10.51
CA GLN A 83 -1.07 0.42 11.17
C GLN A 83 -0.45 1.74 10.67
N HIS A 84 0.34 2.43 11.50
CA HIS A 84 1.21 3.49 10.98
C HIS A 84 2.23 2.88 10.03
N ALA A 85 2.19 3.26 8.75
CA ALA A 85 3.10 2.70 7.75
C ALA A 85 4.56 2.95 8.17
N TYR A 86 5.35 1.89 8.26
CA TYR A 86 6.74 2.00 8.68
C TYR A 86 7.60 2.36 7.47
N GLY A 87 7.66 3.65 7.15
CA GLY A 87 8.37 4.16 5.98
C GLY A 87 9.89 4.29 6.14
N TYR A 88 10.52 3.65 7.13
CA TYR A 88 11.94 3.86 7.45
C TYR A 88 12.82 2.72 6.93
N GLY A 89 13.85 3.07 6.16
CA GLY A 89 14.91 2.15 5.74
C GLY A 89 14.61 1.29 4.51
N TRP A 90 13.45 1.45 3.85
CA TRP A 90 13.09 0.74 2.62
C TRP A 90 13.07 1.64 1.39
N THR A 91 13.34 1.08 0.23
CA THR A 91 13.07 1.74 -1.04
C THR A 91 11.56 1.83 -1.21
N GLY A 92 11.03 3.02 -1.44
CA GLY A 92 9.60 3.24 -1.59
C GLY A 92 9.26 4.14 -2.76
N TRP A 93 8.03 4.01 -3.23
CA TRP A 93 7.45 4.81 -4.29
C TRP A 93 6.13 5.41 -3.83
N SER A 94 5.80 6.61 -4.31
CA SER A 94 4.50 7.24 -4.09
C SER A 94 3.90 7.76 -5.38
N ARG A 95 2.58 7.96 -5.39
CA ARG A 95 1.86 8.66 -6.47
C ARG A 95 0.77 9.54 -5.87
N ASN A 96 0.38 10.60 -6.58
CA ASN A 96 -0.61 11.57 -6.08
C ASN A 96 -2.02 11.31 -6.59
N ALA A 97 -2.18 10.50 -7.64
CA ALA A 97 -3.48 10.09 -8.16
C ALA A 97 -3.47 8.64 -8.70
N PRO A 98 -4.64 8.00 -8.86
CA PRO A 98 -4.72 6.68 -9.46
C PRO A 98 -4.26 6.73 -10.93
N GLY A 99 -3.36 5.83 -11.31
CA GLY A 99 -2.81 5.75 -12.66
C GLY A 99 -1.71 6.77 -12.99
N GLU A 100 -1.35 7.65 -12.05
CA GLU A 100 -0.14 8.46 -12.20
C GLU A 100 1.13 7.61 -12.05
N PRO A 101 2.25 8.03 -12.67
CA PRO A 101 3.53 7.36 -12.49
C PRO A 101 3.98 7.32 -11.03
N TRP A 102 4.67 6.25 -10.66
CA TRP A 102 5.31 6.11 -9.37
C TRP A 102 6.57 6.97 -9.28
N GLU A 103 6.62 7.85 -8.30
CA GLU A 103 7.79 8.66 -7.95
C GLU A 103 8.62 7.92 -6.91
N ASP A 104 9.91 7.74 -7.18
CA ASP A 104 10.85 7.16 -6.23
C ASP A 104 11.03 8.12 -5.04
N THR A 105 10.69 7.65 -3.85
CA THR A 105 10.82 8.42 -2.61
C THR A 105 12.17 8.18 -1.92
N GLY A 106 13.04 7.38 -2.54
CA GLY A 106 14.33 6.96 -2.04
C GLY A 106 14.22 6.00 -0.86
N ARG A 107 15.38 5.69 -0.27
CA ARG A 107 15.46 5.03 1.02
C ARG A 107 15.38 6.10 2.10
N ARG A 108 14.25 6.23 2.79
CA ARG A 108 14.12 7.20 3.89
C ARG A 108 14.97 6.72 5.07
N GLY A 109 16.05 7.42 5.35
CA GLY A 109 16.97 7.19 6.48
C GLY A 109 16.85 8.27 7.55
#